data_AF-V3ZTH9-F1
#
_entry.id   AF-V3ZTH9-F1
#
_cell.length_a   1.000
_cell.length_b   1.000
_cell.length_c   1.000
_cell.angle_alpha   90.00
_cell.angle_beta   90.00
_cell.angle_gamma   90.00
#
_symmetry.space_group_name_H-M   'P 1'
#
loop_
_entity.id
_entity.type
_entity.pdbx_description
1 polymer ?
#
loop_
_entity_poly.entity_id
_entity_poly.type
_entity_poly.pdbx_seq_one_letter_code
_entity_poly.pdbx_strand_id
1 'polypeptide(L)'
;MEIKRLKNIVTTSSLDKTLTNFWKDIRNQIRTDIKAELTAELDILKQELTDEKNKVKALVSERDKLKDEMLNFAKRQNNLDNEVRAAVIMGNNEQYSRKRNIKLLGMKENENENLRNDFKKLVTECASMNIPDNQIVAIHRSDTKTDVMKNRQGFKGKGLNIFDNVTKRNSELINRLKNNSDIYSAWYFNGKIYARSTLGKRYSFELYENIKERIAASTNRARH
;
A
#
# COMPACT_ATOMS: atom_id res chain seq x y z
N MET A 1 -101.82 -18.65 -41.00
CA MET A 1 -102.02 -19.71 -39.97
C MET A 1 -100.73 -20.01 -39.17
N GLU A 2 -99.55 -19.56 -39.61
CA GLU A 2 -98.26 -19.75 -38.92
C GLU A 2 -98.08 -18.98 -37.60
N ILE A 3 -98.63 -17.77 -37.48
CA ILE A 3 -98.38 -16.89 -36.32
C ILE A 3 -99.01 -17.45 -35.01
N LYS A 4 -100.12 -18.20 -35.09
CA LYS A 4 -100.72 -18.88 -33.92
C LYS A 4 -99.98 -20.15 -33.50
N ARG A 5 -99.27 -20.82 -34.42
CA ARG A 5 -98.41 -21.98 -34.07
C ARG A 5 -97.15 -21.54 -33.33
N LEU A 6 -96.57 -20.40 -33.68
CA LEU A 6 -95.39 -19.84 -33.00
C LEU A 6 -95.67 -19.44 -31.53
N LYS A 7 -96.88 -18.95 -31.22
CA LYS A 7 -97.28 -18.57 -29.84
C LYS A 7 -97.40 -19.74 -28.86
N ASN A 8 -97.56 -20.98 -29.34
CA ASN A 8 -97.68 -22.19 -28.50
C ASN A 8 -96.37 -23.00 -28.37
N ILE A 9 -95.33 -22.65 -29.14
CA ILE A 9 -94.05 -23.39 -29.16
C ILE A 9 -93.04 -22.77 -28.17
N VAL A 10 -93.16 -21.48 -27.88
CA VAL A 10 -92.33 -20.81 -26.88
C VAL A 10 -93.17 -20.56 -25.63
N THR A 11 -93.06 -21.45 -24.65
CA THR A 11 -93.62 -21.19 -23.32
C THR A 11 -92.77 -20.14 -22.61
N THR A 12 -93.39 -19.24 -21.85
CA THR A 12 -92.68 -18.24 -21.01
C THR A 12 -91.62 -18.89 -20.12
N SER A 13 -91.91 -20.08 -19.58
CA SER A 13 -90.96 -20.90 -18.82
C SER A 13 -89.69 -21.27 -19.59
N SER A 14 -89.78 -21.55 -20.89
CA SER A 14 -88.61 -21.83 -21.73
C SER A 14 -87.76 -20.59 -21.94
N LEU A 15 -88.41 -19.42 -22.08
CA LEU A 15 -87.72 -18.14 -22.24
C LEU A 15 -86.97 -17.76 -20.95
N ASP A 16 -87.61 -17.91 -19.79
CA ASP A 16 -87.03 -17.63 -18.47
C ASP A 16 -85.83 -18.52 -18.16
N LYS A 17 -85.91 -19.82 -18.49
CA LYS A 17 -84.78 -20.75 -18.36
C LYS A 17 -83.60 -20.34 -19.25
N THR A 18 -83.87 -19.95 -20.50
CA THR A 18 -82.84 -19.50 -21.44
C THR A 18 -82.18 -18.22 -20.94
N LEU A 19 -82.97 -17.26 -20.45
CA LEU A 19 -82.48 -16.01 -19.89
C LEU A 19 -81.65 -16.23 -18.62
N THR A 20 -82.07 -17.15 -17.76
CA THR A 20 -81.35 -17.51 -16.52
C THR A 20 -80.01 -18.15 -16.82
N ASN A 21 -79.96 -19.07 -17.79
CA ASN A 21 -78.70 -19.69 -18.24
C ASN A 21 -77.77 -18.65 -18.86
N PHE A 22 -78.29 -17.78 -19.71
CA PHE A 22 -77.52 -16.69 -20.32
C PHE A 22 -76.88 -15.78 -19.26
N TRP A 23 -77.65 -15.35 -18.24
CA TRP A 23 -77.10 -14.53 -17.15
C TRP A 23 -76.06 -15.26 -16.30
N LYS A 24 -76.25 -16.57 -16.09
CA LYS A 24 -75.28 -17.41 -15.39
C LYS A 24 -73.97 -17.49 -16.18
N ASP A 25 -74.05 -17.65 -17.50
CA ASP A 25 -72.90 -17.73 -18.38
C ASP A 25 -72.14 -16.41 -18.43
N ILE A 26 -72.84 -15.28 -18.58
CA ILE A 26 -72.22 -13.95 -18.48
C ILE A 26 -71.49 -13.77 -17.15
N ARG A 27 -72.15 -14.11 -16.04
CA ARG A 27 -71.54 -13.96 -14.71
C ARG A 27 -70.28 -14.81 -14.54
N ASN A 28 -70.30 -16.04 -15.08
CA ASN A 28 -69.16 -16.93 -15.06
C ASN A 28 -68.02 -16.41 -15.96
N GLN A 29 -68.34 -15.87 -17.13
CA GLN A 29 -67.36 -15.29 -18.05
C GLN A 29 -66.68 -14.09 -17.41
N ILE A 30 -67.45 -13.11 -16.94
CA ILE A 30 -66.92 -11.92 -16.24
C ILE A 30 -66.04 -12.33 -15.06
N ARG A 31 -66.47 -13.31 -14.26
CA ARG A 31 -65.69 -13.79 -13.12
C ARG A 31 -64.38 -14.44 -13.55
N THR A 32 -64.37 -15.13 -14.66
CA THR A 32 -63.18 -15.78 -15.22
C THR A 32 -62.21 -14.73 -15.76
N ASP A 33 -62.71 -13.76 -16.51
CA ASP A 33 -61.90 -12.70 -17.12
C ASP A 33 -61.24 -11.82 -16.04
N ILE A 34 -62.01 -11.37 -15.04
CA ILE A 34 -61.47 -10.59 -13.91
C ILE A 34 -60.40 -11.38 -13.15
N LYS A 35 -60.63 -12.68 -12.92
CA LYS A 35 -59.62 -13.52 -12.25
C LYS A 35 -58.36 -13.66 -13.08
N ALA A 36 -58.49 -13.83 -14.39
CA ALA A 36 -57.34 -13.96 -15.29
C ALA A 36 -56.51 -12.67 -15.29
N GLU A 37 -57.15 -11.51 -15.41
CA GLU A 37 -56.49 -10.20 -15.40
C GLU A 37 -55.79 -9.93 -14.06
N LEU A 38 -56.48 -10.14 -12.94
CA LEU A 38 -55.88 -10.00 -11.60
C LEU A 38 -54.71 -10.96 -11.38
N THR A 39 -54.79 -12.19 -11.90
CA THR A 39 -53.68 -13.16 -11.77
C THR A 39 -52.47 -12.70 -12.58
N ALA A 40 -52.70 -12.17 -13.79
CA ALA A 40 -51.62 -11.65 -14.64
C ALA A 40 -50.91 -10.45 -14.00
N GLU A 41 -51.66 -9.47 -13.46
CA GLU A 41 -51.07 -8.34 -12.74
C GLU A 41 -50.29 -8.78 -11.51
N LEU A 42 -50.82 -9.73 -10.75
CA LEU A 42 -50.18 -10.26 -9.55
C LEU A 42 -48.86 -10.98 -9.89
N ASP A 43 -48.81 -11.70 -11.01
CA ASP A 43 -47.59 -12.35 -11.48
C ASP A 43 -46.54 -11.34 -11.98
N ILE A 44 -46.95 -10.26 -12.65
CA ILE A 44 -46.05 -9.15 -13.01
C ILE A 44 -45.44 -8.52 -11.75
N LEU A 45 -46.26 -8.18 -10.75
CA LEU A 45 -45.79 -7.57 -9.50
C LEU A 45 -44.84 -8.49 -8.73
N LYS A 46 -45.08 -9.81 -8.72
CA LYS A 46 -44.15 -10.78 -8.12
C LYS A 46 -42.81 -10.81 -8.82
N GLN A 47 -42.81 -10.71 -10.14
CA GLN A 47 -41.59 -10.70 -10.94
C GLN A 47 -40.77 -9.43 -10.64
N GLU A 48 -41.40 -8.25 -10.69
CA GLU A 48 -40.76 -6.98 -10.35
C GLU A 48 -40.20 -6.97 -8.93
N LEU A 49 -40.95 -7.50 -7.95
CA LEU A 49 -40.49 -7.62 -6.57
C LEU A 49 -39.26 -8.52 -6.45
N THR A 50 -39.20 -9.58 -7.24
CA THR A 50 -38.06 -10.51 -7.27
C THR A 50 -36.83 -9.83 -7.86
N ASP A 51 -37.00 -9.06 -8.94
CA ASP A 51 -35.91 -8.35 -9.61
C ASP A 51 -35.33 -7.25 -8.72
N GLU A 52 -36.17 -6.45 -8.06
CA GLU A 52 -35.71 -5.44 -7.10
C GLU A 52 -35.05 -6.07 -5.86
N LYS A 53 -35.55 -7.21 -5.37
CA LYS A 53 -34.89 -7.94 -4.27
C LYS A 53 -33.49 -8.41 -4.65
N ASN A 54 -33.29 -8.87 -5.89
CA ASN A 54 -31.98 -9.28 -6.40
C ASN A 54 -31.03 -8.08 -6.51
N LYS A 55 -31.52 -6.94 -6.99
CA LYS A 55 -30.75 -5.68 -7.09
C LYS A 55 -30.32 -5.17 -5.71
N VAL A 56 -31.22 -5.17 -4.72
CA VAL A 56 -30.89 -4.81 -3.34
C VAL A 56 -29.79 -5.73 -2.78
N LYS A 57 -29.89 -7.05 -3.01
CA LYS A 57 -28.87 -8.00 -2.56
C LYS A 57 -27.51 -7.74 -3.19
N ALA A 58 -27.46 -7.40 -4.48
CA ALA A 58 -26.23 -7.06 -5.17
C ALA A 58 -25.59 -5.79 -4.58
N LEU A 59 -26.38 -4.72 -4.41
CA LEU A 59 -25.92 -3.45 -3.84
C LEU A 59 -25.41 -3.60 -2.40
N VAL A 60 -26.08 -4.44 -1.59
CA VAL A 60 -25.63 -4.77 -0.23
C VAL A 60 -24.25 -5.43 -0.24
N SER A 61 -24.05 -6.41 -1.14
CA SER A 61 -22.75 -7.08 -1.26
C SER A 61 -21.64 -6.12 -1.71
N GLU A 62 -21.93 -5.21 -2.63
CA GLU A 62 -20.98 -4.21 -3.11
C GLU A 62 -20.61 -3.21 -2.01
N ARG A 63 -21.60 -2.70 -1.28
CA ARG A 63 -21.39 -1.81 -0.13
C ARG A 63 -20.48 -2.45 0.91
N ASP A 64 -20.67 -3.73 1.20
CA ASP A 64 -19.86 -4.44 2.20
C ASP A 64 -18.40 -4.57 1.74
N LYS A 65 -18.17 -4.86 0.45
CA LYS A 65 -16.81 -4.86 -0.14
C LYS A 65 -16.14 -3.48 -0.05
N LEU A 66 -16.85 -2.42 -0.42
CA LEU A 66 -16.33 -1.05 -0.35
C LEU A 66 -15.99 -0.65 1.09
N LYS A 67 -16.80 -1.09 2.07
CA LYS A 67 -16.54 -0.84 3.49
C LYS A 67 -15.24 -1.49 3.96
N ASP A 68 -14.97 -2.73 3.53
CA ASP A 68 -13.73 -3.43 3.85
C ASP A 68 -12.50 -2.76 3.20
N GLU A 69 -12.64 -2.30 1.94
CA GLU A 69 -11.61 -1.53 1.25
C GLU A 69 -11.31 -0.21 1.96
N MET A 70 -12.34 0.53 2.37
CA MET A 70 -12.19 1.77 3.15
C MET A 70 -11.48 1.53 4.48
N LEU A 71 -11.81 0.44 5.18
CA LEU A 71 -11.15 0.08 6.44
C LEU A 71 -9.65 -0.21 6.22
N ASN A 72 -9.32 -0.91 5.14
CA ASN A 72 -7.93 -1.18 4.78
C ASN A 72 -7.17 0.11 4.41
N PHE A 73 -7.82 1.02 3.68
CA PHE A 73 -7.25 2.31 3.34
C PHE A 73 -6.97 3.15 4.59
N ALA A 74 -7.93 3.23 5.52
CA ALA A 74 -7.77 3.95 6.79
C ALA A 74 -6.61 3.41 7.63
N LYS A 75 -6.44 2.08 7.70
CA LYS A 75 -5.29 1.45 8.37
C LYS A 75 -3.97 1.83 7.71
N ARG A 76 -3.90 1.81 6.38
CA ARG A 76 -2.68 2.21 5.63
C ARG A 76 -2.34 3.68 5.88
N GLN A 77 -3.34 4.55 5.88
CA GLN A 77 -3.15 5.98 6.12
C GLN A 77 -2.60 6.24 7.53
N ASN A 78 -3.17 5.60 8.56
CA ASN A 78 -2.67 5.72 9.94
C ASN A 78 -1.20 5.23 10.06
N ASN A 79 -0.87 4.11 9.42
CA ASN A 79 0.51 3.62 9.40
C ASN A 79 1.46 4.64 8.77
N LEU A 80 1.08 5.23 7.64
CA LEU A 80 1.89 6.24 6.96
C LEU A 80 2.07 7.50 7.83
N ASP A 81 1.02 7.98 8.48
CA ASP A 81 1.09 9.13 9.38
C ASP A 81 2.08 8.88 10.54
N ASN A 82 2.08 7.67 11.10
CA ASN A 82 3.03 7.29 12.14
C ASN A 82 4.47 7.25 11.63
N GLU A 83 4.69 6.74 10.41
CA GLU A 83 6.02 6.73 9.79
C GLU A 83 6.53 8.14 9.50
N VAL A 84 5.66 9.03 9.00
CA VAL A 84 6.00 10.44 8.74
C VAL A 84 6.36 11.14 10.05
N ARG A 85 5.55 10.98 11.11
CA ARG A 85 5.88 11.54 12.43
C ARG A 85 7.22 11.03 12.96
N ALA A 86 7.47 9.72 12.85
CA ALA A 86 8.74 9.14 13.26
C ALA A 86 9.92 9.72 12.46
N ALA A 87 9.77 9.88 11.14
CA ALA A 87 10.79 10.48 10.29
C ALA A 87 11.10 11.94 10.68
N VAL A 88 10.06 12.74 10.97
CA VAL A 88 10.22 14.12 11.45
C VAL A 88 10.99 14.16 12.78
N ILE A 89 10.61 13.30 13.73
CA ILE A 89 11.29 13.20 15.03
C ILE A 89 12.75 12.77 14.84
N MET A 90 13.01 11.77 14.00
CA MET A 90 14.37 11.31 13.70
C MET A 90 15.21 12.44 13.08
N GLY A 91 14.66 13.19 12.13
CA GLY A 91 15.32 14.35 11.53
C GLY A 91 15.64 15.41 12.58
N ASN A 92 14.69 15.75 13.45
CA ASN A 92 14.91 16.70 14.55
C ASN A 92 15.99 16.22 15.52
N ASN A 93 15.99 14.94 15.88
CA ASN A 93 17.00 14.35 16.76
C ASN A 93 18.39 14.35 16.12
N GLU A 94 18.49 14.03 14.83
CA GLU A 94 19.73 14.08 14.07
C GLU A 94 20.28 15.52 14.03
N GLN A 95 19.43 16.51 13.74
CA GLN A 95 19.81 17.93 13.76
C GLN A 95 20.24 18.38 15.16
N TYR A 96 19.50 17.98 16.20
CA TYR A 96 19.83 18.31 17.58
C TYR A 96 21.22 17.76 17.97
N SER A 97 21.52 16.51 17.59
CA SER A 97 22.82 15.88 17.83
C SER A 97 23.98 16.58 17.12
N ARG A 98 23.70 17.26 15.99
CA ARG A 98 24.69 17.97 15.17
C ARG A 98 24.84 19.45 15.52
N LYS A 99 23.91 20.05 16.27
CA LYS A 99 23.88 21.49 16.55
C LYS A 99 25.17 22.05 17.15
N ARG A 100 25.93 21.23 17.87
CA ARG A 100 27.21 21.62 18.50
C ARG A 100 28.43 20.97 17.85
N ASN A 101 28.25 20.27 16.73
CA ASN A 101 29.34 19.60 16.02
C ASN A 101 29.79 20.49 14.87
N ILE A 102 31.10 20.69 14.74
CA ILE A 102 31.71 21.46 13.66
C ILE A 102 32.57 20.50 12.82
N LYS A 103 32.45 20.58 11.49
CA LYS A 103 33.32 19.85 10.57
C LYS A 103 34.31 20.83 9.96
N LEU A 104 35.60 20.56 10.17
CA LEU A 104 36.68 21.33 9.59
C LEU A 104 37.32 20.51 8.47
N LEU A 105 37.43 21.11 7.28
CA LEU A 105 37.98 20.49 6.08
C LEU A 105 39.30 21.15 5.70
N GLY A 106 40.20 20.39 5.07
CA GLY A 106 41.46 20.93 4.54
C GLY A 106 42.58 21.12 5.56
N MET A 107 42.41 20.66 6.81
CA MET A 107 43.52 20.57 7.75
C MET A 107 44.52 19.53 7.28
N LYS A 108 45.78 19.93 7.07
CA LYS A 108 46.89 19.02 6.77
C LYS A 108 47.08 18.02 7.92
N GLU A 109 47.48 16.80 7.57
CA GLU A 109 47.80 15.74 8.53
C GLU A 109 49.30 15.77 8.83
N ASN A 110 49.66 15.56 10.09
CA ASN A 110 51.04 15.49 10.54
C ASN A 110 51.26 14.24 11.38
N GLU A 111 52.48 13.70 11.34
CA GLU A 111 52.88 12.64 12.27
C GLU A 111 52.84 13.17 13.71
N ASN A 112 52.22 12.40 14.61
CA ASN A 112 52.00 12.76 16.02
C ASN A 112 51.14 14.02 16.25
N GLU A 113 50.14 14.28 15.38
CA GLU A 113 49.23 15.41 15.54
C GLU A 113 48.50 15.43 16.89
N ASN A 114 48.30 16.63 17.44
CA ASN A 114 47.41 16.86 18.57
C ASN A 114 46.25 17.72 18.09
N LEU A 115 45.22 17.06 17.55
CA LEU A 115 44.05 17.69 16.95
C LEU A 115 43.42 18.79 17.81
N ARG A 116 43.39 18.59 19.13
CA ARG A 116 42.82 19.56 20.07
C ARG A 116 43.66 20.85 20.10
N ASN A 117 44.98 20.73 20.24
CA ASN A 117 45.87 21.89 20.26
C ASN A 117 45.90 22.58 18.90
N ASP A 118 45.96 21.80 17.82
CA ASP A 118 45.96 22.32 16.44
C ASP A 118 44.68 23.09 16.14
N PHE A 119 43.52 22.57 16.57
CA PHE A 119 42.24 23.27 16.44
C PHE A 119 42.17 24.55 17.29
N LYS A 120 42.61 24.52 18.56
CA LYS A 120 42.64 25.71 19.42
C LYS A 120 43.52 26.80 18.80
N LYS A 121 44.72 26.45 18.34
CA LYS A 121 45.64 27.35 17.66
C LYS A 121 44.97 27.98 16.43
N LEU A 122 44.36 27.16 15.58
CA LEU A 122 43.64 27.65 14.40
C LEU A 122 42.51 28.62 14.75
N VAL A 123 41.69 28.30 15.76
CA VAL A 123 40.59 29.18 16.18
C VAL A 123 41.13 30.50 16.77
N THR A 124 42.22 30.46 17.52
CA THR A 124 42.87 31.68 18.02
C THR A 124 43.45 32.51 16.88
N GLU A 125 44.09 31.89 15.89
CA GLU A 125 44.66 32.59 14.72
C GLU A 125 43.58 33.16 13.78
N CYS A 126 42.50 32.42 13.53
CA CYS A 126 41.49 32.81 12.55
C CYS A 126 40.34 33.64 13.15
N ALA A 127 40.01 33.45 14.42
CA ALA A 127 38.84 34.08 15.04
C ALA A 127 39.17 34.84 16.34
N SER A 128 40.45 34.92 16.73
CA SER A 128 40.88 35.59 17.96
C SER A 128 40.17 35.10 19.22
N MET A 129 39.71 33.83 19.22
CA MET A 129 39.03 33.22 20.36
C MET A 129 39.93 32.23 21.07
N ASN A 130 39.87 32.24 22.40
CA ASN A 130 40.48 31.21 23.23
C ASN A 130 39.41 30.22 23.70
N ILE A 131 39.52 28.95 23.27
CA ILE A 131 38.60 27.89 23.67
C ILE A 131 39.20 27.10 24.85
N PRO A 132 38.56 27.06 26.03
CA PRO A 132 39.02 26.24 27.15
C PRO A 132 38.97 24.74 26.85
N ASP A 133 39.81 23.94 27.50
CA ASP A 133 39.87 22.51 27.18
C ASP A 133 38.59 21.74 27.53
N ASN A 134 37.89 22.13 28.58
CA ASN A 134 36.62 21.50 28.95
C ASN A 134 35.46 21.79 27.96
N GLN A 135 35.63 22.71 27.01
CA GLN A 135 34.59 23.06 26.01
C GLN A 135 34.64 22.18 24.76
N ILE A 136 35.75 21.49 24.51
CA ILE A 136 35.83 20.49 23.44
C ILE A 136 35.54 19.15 24.08
N VAL A 137 34.40 18.52 23.75
CA VAL A 137 34.03 17.22 24.32
C VAL A 137 34.77 16.09 23.60
N ALA A 138 34.83 16.16 22.27
CA ALA A 138 35.53 15.19 21.43
C ALA A 138 36.00 15.85 20.14
N ILE A 139 37.15 15.42 19.63
CA ILE A 139 37.68 15.81 18.33
C ILE A 139 38.38 14.60 17.70
N HIS A 140 38.13 14.34 16.43
CA HIS A 140 38.71 13.21 15.70
C HIS A 140 38.71 13.50 14.20
N ARG A 141 39.63 12.87 13.46
CA ARG A 141 39.53 12.77 12.00
C ARG A 141 38.39 11.82 11.67
N SER A 142 37.46 12.27 10.82
CA SER A 142 36.29 11.46 10.45
C SER A 142 36.65 10.24 9.59
N ASP A 143 37.86 10.21 9.03
CA ASP A 143 38.25 9.23 8.00
C ASP A 143 38.80 7.94 8.59
N THR A 144 39.14 7.94 9.89
CA THR A 144 39.61 6.76 10.63
C THR A 144 38.63 5.59 10.50
N LYS A 145 37.32 5.85 10.55
CA LYS A 145 36.33 4.78 10.37
C LYS A 145 36.44 4.17 8.98
N THR A 146 36.50 4.98 7.93
CA THR A 146 36.58 4.50 6.55
C THR A 146 37.83 3.66 6.35
N ASP A 147 38.97 4.09 6.89
CA ASP A 147 40.24 3.38 6.71
C ASP A 147 40.34 2.13 7.58
N VAL A 148 39.82 2.14 8.81
CA VAL A 148 39.63 0.93 9.62
C VAL A 148 38.72 -0.06 8.89
N MET A 149 37.61 0.42 8.32
CA MET A 149 36.68 -0.44 7.58
C MET A 149 37.29 -0.98 6.29
N LYS A 150 38.15 -0.23 5.57
CA LYS A 150 38.91 -0.75 4.41
C LYS A 150 39.90 -1.83 4.84
N ASN A 151 40.61 -1.62 5.94
CA ASN A 151 41.65 -2.53 6.44
C ASN A 151 41.13 -3.64 7.37
N ARG A 152 39.80 -3.76 7.55
CA ARG A 152 39.18 -4.71 8.48
C ARG A 152 39.55 -6.17 8.24
N GLN A 153 40.02 -6.52 7.05
CA GLN A 153 40.49 -7.88 6.75
C GLN A 153 41.66 -8.29 7.65
N GLY A 154 42.51 -7.37 8.10
CA GLY A 154 43.62 -7.65 9.01
C GLY A 154 43.22 -8.04 10.43
N PHE A 155 41.93 -7.93 10.77
CA PHE A 155 41.36 -8.41 12.04
C PHE A 155 40.82 -9.84 11.93
N LYS A 156 40.58 -10.33 10.70
CA LYS A 156 40.17 -11.72 10.49
C LYS A 156 41.29 -12.67 10.94
N GLY A 157 40.93 -13.72 11.67
CA GLY A 157 41.89 -14.66 12.26
C GLY A 157 42.41 -14.26 13.64
N LYS A 158 42.15 -13.03 14.11
CA LYS A 158 42.50 -12.56 15.47
C LYS A 158 41.35 -12.68 16.48
N GLY A 159 40.26 -13.38 16.11
CA GLY A 159 39.04 -13.47 16.93
C GLY A 159 38.19 -12.19 16.98
N LEU A 160 38.58 -11.13 16.28
CA LEU A 160 37.87 -9.85 16.25
C LEU A 160 37.12 -9.67 14.93
N ASN A 161 35.81 -9.46 15.02
CA ASN A 161 34.95 -9.20 13.87
C ASN A 161 34.41 -7.77 13.93
N ILE A 162 34.75 -6.96 12.91
CA ILE A 162 34.31 -5.57 12.80
C ILE A 162 33.22 -5.48 11.73
N PHE A 163 32.07 -4.94 12.12
CA PHE A 163 30.93 -4.70 11.24
C PHE A 163 30.51 -3.23 11.31
N ASP A 164 29.91 -2.73 10.22
CA ASP A 164 29.20 -1.46 10.28
C ASP A 164 27.98 -1.59 11.20
N ASN A 165 27.67 -0.52 11.94
CA ASN A 165 26.40 -0.41 12.63
C ASN A 165 25.30 -0.06 11.61
N VAL A 166 24.53 -1.07 11.20
CA VAL A 166 23.51 -0.97 10.15
C VAL A 166 22.12 -0.93 10.78
N THR A 167 21.25 -0.04 10.29
CA THR A 167 19.86 0.04 10.78
C THR A 167 19.10 -1.27 10.50
N LYS A 168 18.07 -1.57 11.31
CA LYS A 168 17.26 -2.78 11.14
C LYS A 168 16.73 -2.94 9.71
N ARG A 169 16.17 -1.87 9.13
CA ARG A 169 15.64 -1.86 7.76
C ARG A 169 16.71 -2.12 6.71
N ASN A 170 17.91 -1.55 6.89
CA ASN A 170 19.03 -1.81 5.99
C ASN A 170 19.49 -3.27 6.07
N SER A 171 19.54 -3.85 7.28
CA SER A 171 19.84 -5.27 7.48
C SER A 171 18.78 -6.18 6.83
N GLU A 172 17.50 -5.84 6.93
CA GLU A 172 16.41 -6.55 6.24
C GLU A 172 16.55 -6.51 4.72
N LEU A 173 16.91 -5.35 4.13
CA LEU A 173 17.17 -5.25 2.70
C LEU A 173 18.39 -6.08 2.27
N ILE A 174 19.48 -6.08 3.05
CA ILE A 174 20.65 -6.94 2.78
C ILE A 174 20.25 -8.42 2.79
N ASN A 175 19.41 -8.84 3.75
CA ASN A 175 18.92 -10.22 3.80
C ASN A 175 18.04 -10.57 2.60
N ARG A 176 17.13 -9.66 2.19
CA ARG A 176 16.32 -9.82 0.97
C ARG A 176 17.19 -9.95 -0.29
N LEU A 177 18.26 -9.15 -0.38
CA LEU A 177 19.22 -9.23 -1.49
C LEU A 177 19.98 -10.55 -1.49
N LYS A 178 20.46 -11.03 -0.34
CA LYS A 178 21.17 -12.31 -0.24
C LYS A 178 20.30 -13.52 -0.58
N ASN A 179 18.99 -13.42 -0.34
CA ASN A 179 18.03 -14.48 -0.66
C ASN A 179 17.52 -14.42 -2.11
N ASN A 180 17.98 -13.46 -2.92
CA ASN A 180 17.61 -13.33 -4.32
C ASN A 180 18.59 -14.12 -5.21
N SER A 181 18.06 -14.96 -6.11
CA SER A 181 18.85 -15.82 -7.00
C SER A 181 19.79 -15.06 -7.95
N ASP A 182 19.48 -13.80 -8.26
CA ASP A 182 20.27 -12.98 -9.20
C ASP A 182 21.46 -12.29 -8.51
N ILE A 183 21.55 -12.39 -7.18
CA ILE A 183 22.56 -11.73 -6.35
C ILE A 183 23.54 -12.76 -5.79
N TYR A 184 24.82 -12.55 -6.06
CA TYR A 184 25.92 -13.33 -5.50
C TYR A 184 26.28 -12.88 -4.08
N SER A 185 26.33 -11.57 -3.84
CA SER A 185 26.65 -11.03 -2.52
C SER A 185 26.05 -9.65 -2.30
N ALA A 186 25.76 -9.31 -1.05
CA ALA A 186 25.28 -7.98 -0.65
C ALA A 186 25.97 -7.50 0.62
N TRP A 187 26.31 -6.21 0.67
CA TRP A 187 27.00 -5.61 1.80
C TRP A 187 26.63 -4.13 1.96
N TYR A 188 26.73 -3.64 3.18
CA TYR A 188 26.64 -2.22 3.50
C TYR A 188 28.01 -1.57 3.41
N PHE A 189 28.07 -0.35 2.87
CA PHE A 189 29.28 0.46 2.92
C PHE A 189 28.93 1.94 2.79
N ASN A 190 29.43 2.75 3.73
CA ASN A 190 29.34 4.22 3.70
C ASN A 190 27.92 4.76 3.42
N GLY A 191 26.94 4.31 4.19
CA GLY A 191 25.55 4.80 4.07
C GLY A 191 24.73 4.15 2.96
N LYS A 192 25.32 3.28 2.12
CA LYS A 192 24.64 2.65 0.99
C LYS A 192 24.71 1.14 1.04
N ILE A 193 23.68 0.50 0.50
CA ILE A 193 23.64 -0.96 0.31
C ILE A 193 24.09 -1.27 -1.11
N TYR A 194 25.07 -2.15 -1.23
CA TYR A 194 25.55 -2.65 -2.50
C TYR A 194 25.25 -4.12 -2.64
N ALA A 195 25.03 -4.56 -3.88
CA ALA A 195 25.04 -5.98 -4.22
C ALA A 195 25.84 -6.23 -5.49
N ARG A 196 26.40 -7.43 -5.58
CA ARG A 196 27.04 -7.97 -6.78
C ARG A 196 26.12 -9.05 -7.34
N SER A 197 25.76 -8.95 -8.61
CA SER A 197 25.00 -10.03 -9.26
C SER A 197 25.87 -11.26 -9.51
N THR A 198 25.21 -12.38 -9.80
CA THR A 198 25.83 -13.59 -10.33
C THR A 198 26.64 -13.34 -11.60
N LEU A 199 26.24 -12.35 -12.42
CA LEU A 199 26.98 -11.87 -13.60
C LEU A 199 28.16 -10.94 -13.25
N GLY A 200 28.45 -10.71 -11.97
CA GLY A 200 29.58 -9.93 -11.51
C GLY A 200 29.37 -8.41 -11.47
N LYS A 201 28.25 -7.89 -11.97
CA LYS A 201 27.93 -6.44 -11.99
C LYS A 201 27.53 -5.95 -10.60
N ARG A 202 27.94 -4.72 -10.26
CA ARG A 202 27.65 -4.09 -8.96
C ARG A 202 26.48 -3.11 -9.06
N TYR A 203 25.61 -3.16 -8.08
CA TYR A 203 24.45 -2.28 -7.92
C TYR A 203 24.49 -1.57 -6.56
N SER A 204 23.90 -0.39 -6.50
CA SER A 204 23.49 0.25 -5.24
C SER A 204 21.97 0.24 -5.15
N PHE A 205 21.46 0.00 -3.94
CA PHE A 205 20.03 -0.05 -3.65
C PHE A 205 19.64 0.97 -2.59
N GLU A 206 18.48 1.59 -2.79
CA GLU A 206 17.76 2.34 -1.77
C GLU A 206 16.78 1.42 -1.01
N LEU A 207 16.38 1.82 0.21
CA LEU A 207 15.57 1.02 1.15
C LEU A 207 14.31 0.36 0.55
N TYR A 208 13.65 1.06 -0.37
CA TYR A 208 12.37 0.65 -0.96
C TYR A 208 12.45 0.34 -2.45
N GLU A 209 13.65 0.25 -3.03
CA GLU A 209 13.77 -0.12 -4.44
C GLU A 209 13.33 -1.58 -4.68
N ASN A 210 12.64 -1.79 -5.81
CA ASN A 210 12.36 -3.13 -6.30
C ASN A 210 13.63 -3.72 -6.91
N ILE A 211 14.09 -4.85 -6.34
CA ILE A 211 15.35 -5.50 -6.72
C ILE A 211 15.35 -5.90 -8.20
N LYS A 212 14.24 -6.48 -8.70
CA LYS A 212 14.16 -7.00 -10.07
C LYS A 212 14.16 -5.86 -11.10
N GLU A 213 13.38 -4.81 -10.85
CA GLU A 213 13.29 -3.65 -11.73
C GLU A 213 14.64 -2.93 -11.82
N ARG A 214 15.33 -2.77 -10.69
CA ARG A 214 16.65 -2.12 -10.64
C ARG A 214 17.70 -2.87 -11.47
N ILE A 215 17.72 -4.20 -11.34
CA ILE A 215 18.64 -5.05 -12.12
C ILE A 215 18.29 -4.95 -13.61
N ALA A 216 17.00 -5.08 -13.98
CA ALA A 216 16.54 -5.02 -15.37
C ALA A 216 16.85 -3.67 -16.04
N ALA A 217 16.55 -2.55 -15.37
CA ALA A 217 16.79 -1.20 -15.87
C ALA A 217 18.28 -0.95 -16.16
N SER A 218 19.17 -1.52 -15.36
CA SER A 218 20.61 -1.39 -15.53
C SER A 218 21.15 -2.17 -16.75
N THR A 219 20.49 -3.27 -17.12
CA THR A 219 20.92 -4.15 -18.23
C THR A 219 20.58 -3.51 -19.57
N ASN A 220 19.46 -2.79 -19.66
CA ASN A 220 19.05 -2.08 -20.87
C ASN A 220 19.93 -0.86 -21.17
N ARG A 221 20.44 -0.16 -20.16
CA ARG A 221 21.36 0.98 -20.36
C ARG A 221 22.76 0.61 -20.87
N ALA A 222 23.13 -0.68 -20.87
CA ALA A 222 24.44 -1.14 -21.35
C ALA A 222 24.40 -1.61 -22.83
N ARG A 223 23.25 -1.52 -23.50
CA ARG A 223 23.04 -1.94 -24.90
C ARG A 223 22.85 -0.76 -25.87
N HIS A 224 23.01 0.47 -25.38
CA HIS A 224 23.12 1.70 -26.16
C HIS A 224 24.49 2.32 -25.88
#